data_AF-A0A3P5X6I3-F1
#
_entry.id   AF-A0A3P5X6I3-F1
#
_cell.length_a   1.000
_cell.length_b   1.000
_cell.length_c   1.000
_cell.angle_alpha   90.00
_cell.angle_beta   90.00
_cell.angle_gamma   90.00
#
_symmetry.space_group_name_H-M   'P 1'
#
loop_
_entity.id
_entity.type
_entity.pdbx_description
1 polymer ?
#
loop_
_entity_poly.entity_id
_entity_poly.type
_entity_poly.pdbx_seq_one_letter_code
_entity_poly.pdbx_strand_id
1 'polypeptide(L)'
;MARNYKNHSKFVATAATATLVATAIAPVASAAFNDVNKNYTEAVDYLVDNGIAEGISETSFGTDASIKRGDAAVMIAKALDLDVENAPESAFTDLNSRVAGAVNALYVDKIINGKSETTFAPDDKITRAEMAKVIANAYKLDGTGTTNEFDDVNANFDDYVDALVKNEITKGKTAVSFGAIAEVTRGEFALFIHRSETLEVVEDIDNPEADATLLADLKSASDDIKLAKILTDNFGSIINEDLIVQYKETIAALVAPQTKTEMTASIVLVNDKNAAATVTATITALDSEKESFADDVAAARVAYDSLSKVQQAFVTNVNDLESAEVVVRVASGSVTNATELETALTDENVKEITLLKNISVGTEVMTLTSGVTINGNNNKLFVGGTKADKGANKALGLYIPANAEEVVVKNLKVVGTHGDNLIEIFGNATLDNVSAIGGKKAGIYVNNDGTGTITVNFKDITTASNGWNAGIGIASKKIGSKVIANFSGTNSFGEETAVYTDDLSAYMGEYEVNGLDGYTKKVVDLQHKWVKTQ
;
A
#
# COMPACT_ATOMS: atom_id res chain seq x y z
N MET A 1 -19.63 11.29 -24.52
CA MET A 1 -19.01 12.60 -24.75
C MET A 1 -18.16 12.91 -23.52
N ALA A 2 -16.84 12.78 -23.64
CA ALA A 2 -15.91 13.11 -22.55
C ALA A 2 -15.89 14.64 -22.37
N ARG A 3 -16.18 15.13 -21.16
CA ARG A 3 -15.94 16.53 -20.80
C ARG A 3 -14.50 16.65 -20.29
N ASN A 4 -13.70 17.43 -21.01
CA ASN A 4 -12.39 17.91 -20.57
C ASN A 4 -12.53 18.59 -19.20
N TYR A 5 -11.79 18.10 -18.22
CA TYR A 5 -11.48 18.89 -17.02
C TYR A 5 -10.55 20.02 -17.46
N LYS A 6 -10.90 21.26 -17.10
CA LYS A 6 -10.21 22.45 -17.58
C LYS A 6 -8.84 22.54 -16.93
N ASN A 7 -7.79 22.47 -17.75
CA ASN A 7 -6.48 23.02 -17.42
C ASN A 7 -6.63 24.52 -17.15
N HIS A 8 -6.15 24.99 -16.00
CA HIS A 8 -6.11 26.41 -15.66
C HIS A 8 -5.00 27.14 -16.43
N SER A 9 -5.16 27.30 -17.75
CA SER A 9 -4.39 28.32 -18.49
C SER A 9 -5.09 29.67 -18.32
N LYS A 10 -4.50 30.54 -17.49
CA LYS A 10 -4.98 31.90 -17.21
C LYS A 10 -5.17 32.69 -18.53
N PHE A 11 -6.41 33.01 -18.88
CA PHE A 11 -6.72 34.00 -19.91
C PHE A 11 -6.60 35.40 -19.31
N VAL A 12 -5.71 36.21 -19.89
CA VAL A 12 -5.65 37.66 -19.67
C VAL A 12 -6.87 38.28 -20.34
N ALA A 13 -7.81 38.80 -19.55
CA ALA A 13 -8.92 39.62 -20.03
C ALA A 13 -8.63 41.10 -19.75
N THR A 14 -8.75 41.90 -20.80
CA THR A 14 -8.46 43.33 -20.86
C THR A 14 -9.44 44.16 -20.03
N ALA A 15 -8.91 45.26 -19.48
CA ALA A 15 -9.47 46.22 -18.53
C ALA A 15 -10.96 46.61 -18.66
N ALA A 16 -11.64 46.63 -17.51
CA ALA A 16 -12.70 47.58 -17.19
C ALA A 16 -12.37 48.23 -15.83
N THR A 17 -12.19 49.54 -15.81
CA THR A 17 -11.86 50.32 -14.61
C THR A 17 -13.07 50.38 -13.67
N ALA A 18 -13.04 49.62 -12.58
CA ALA A 18 -13.94 49.78 -11.45
C ALA A 18 -13.14 50.32 -10.25
N THR A 19 -13.49 51.51 -9.79
CA THR A 19 -12.93 52.14 -8.60
C THR A 19 -13.38 51.35 -7.37
N LEU A 20 -12.57 50.38 -6.92
CA LEU A 20 -12.83 49.66 -5.67
C LEU A 20 -12.30 50.47 -4.50
N VAL A 21 -13.21 50.86 -3.61
CA VAL A 21 -12.88 51.32 -2.26
C VAL A 21 -12.27 50.12 -1.53
N ALA A 22 -10.96 50.13 -1.35
CA ALA A 22 -10.25 49.13 -0.58
C ALA A 22 -10.62 49.27 0.90
N THR A 23 -11.64 48.52 1.35
CA THR A 23 -11.71 48.14 2.76
C THR A 23 -10.59 47.15 3.00
N ALA A 24 -9.57 47.55 3.76
CA ALA A 24 -8.53 46.65 4.21
C ALA A 24 -9.19 45.53 5.04
N ILE A 25 -9.29 44.34 4.45
CA ILE A 25 -9.56 43.13 5.20
C ILE A 25 -8.25 42.84 5.91
N ALA A 26 -8.21 43.04 7.23
CA ALA A 26 -7.07 42.59 8.02
C ALA A 26 -6.90 41.08 7.79
N PRO A 27 -5.67 40.56 7.61
CA PRO A 27 -5.46 39.12 7.61
C PRO A 27 -5.96 38.60 8.96
N VAL A 28 -7.01 37.77 8.92
CA VAL A 28 -7.44 37.03 10.09
C VAL A 28 -6.26 36.13 10.45
N ALA A 29 -5.62 36.38 11.59
CA ALA A 29 -4.60 35.49 12.09
C ALA A 29 -5.18 34.07 12.09
N SER A 30 -4.51 33.13 11.41
CA SER A 30 -4.88 31.72 11.47
C SER A 30 -4.95 31.33 12.94
N ALA A 31 -6.19 31.07 13.41
CA ALA A 31 -6.42 30.75 14.80
C ALA A 31 -5.89 29.34 15.01
N ALA A 32 -4.76 29.21 15.71
CA ALA A 32 -4.27 27.91 16.15
C ALA A 32 -5.34 27.30 17.06
N PHE A 33 -6.06 26.29 16.56
CA PHE A 33 -7.10 25.60 17.33
C PHE A 33 -6.45 24.77 18.44
N ASN A 34 -6.99 24.84 19.66
CA ASN A 34 -6.40 24.19 20.82
C ASN A 34 -6.54 22.66 20.80
N ASP A 35 -7.48 22.13 20.01
CA ASP A 35 -7.80 20.71 19.90
C ASP A 35 -7.18 20.03 18.67
N VAL A 36 -6.35 20.74 17.91
CA VAL A 36 -5.63 20.18 16.76
C VAL A 36 -4.27 19.67 17.21
N ASN A 37 -4.12 18.35 17.27
CA ASN A 37 -2.83 17.71 17.52
C ASN A 37 -2.02 17.58 16.21
N LYS A 38 -0.71 17.29 16.34
CA LYS A 38 0.26 17.18 15.24
C LYS A 38 -0.15 16.25 14.08
N ASN A 39 -1.01 15.26 14.33
CA ASN A 39 -1.45 14.33 13.29
C ASN A 39 -2.50 14.95 12.35
N TYR A 40 -3.15 16.04 12.78
CA TYR A 40 -4.18 16.74 12.03
C TYR A 40 -3.75 18.15 11.61
N THR A 41 -2.69 18.71 12.19
CA THR A 41 -2.24 20.10 11.94
C THR A 41 -2.15 20.43 10.46
N GLU A 42 -1.37 19.68 9.69
CA GLU A 42 -1.16 19.95 8.26
C GLU A 42 -2.47 19.94 7.45
N ALA A 43 -3.33 18.94 7.69
CA ALA A 43 -4.61 18.84 6.99
C ALA A 43 -5.60 19.94 7.41
N VAL A 44 -5.65 20.27 8.70
CA VAL A 44 -6.55 21.32 9.21
C VAL A 44 -6.11 22.69 8.69
N ASP A 45 -4.80 22.98 8.74
CA ASP A 45 -4.23 24.23 8.23
C ASP A 45 -4.52 24.36 6.74
N TYR A 46 -4.26 23.31 5.93
CA TYR A 46 -4.59 23.31 4.51
C TYR A 46 -6.06 23.62 4.24
N LEU A 47 -6.98 22.92 4.92
CA LEU A 47 -8.40 23.10 4.68
C LEU A 47 -8.88 24.49 5.11
N VAL A 48 -8.30 25.08 6.16
CA VAL A 48 -8.68 26.43 6.63
C VAL A 48 -8.10 27.50 5.73
N ASP A 49 -6.82 27.38 5.35
CA ASP A 49 -6.13 28.34 4.49
C ASP A 49 -6.75 28.40 3.07
N ASN A 50 -7.28 27.28 2.58
CA ASN A 50 -8.00 27.20 1.31
C ASN A 50 -9.51 27.47 1.44
N GLY A 51 -10.00 27.85 2.62
CA GLY A 51 -11.42 28.18 2.85
C GLY A 51 -12.39 26.99 2.76
N ILE A 52 -11.85 25.76 2.71
CA ILE A 52 -12.57 24.49 2.63
C ILE A 52 -13.28 24.19 3.96
N ALA A 53 -12.61 24.47 5.08
CA ALA A 53 -13.14 24.26 6.42
C ALA A 53 -12.97 25.50 7.30
N GLU A 54 -13.81 25.57 8.33
CA GLU A 54 -13.73 26.55 9.40
C GLU A 54 -13.86 25.82 10.74
N GLY A 55 -13.35 26.43 11.81
CA GLY A 55 -13.50 25.92 13.17
C GLY A 55 -14.97 25.91 13.62
N ILE A 56 -15.30 25.03 14.56
CA ILE A 56 -16.64 25.03 15.19
C ILE A 56 -16.78 26.13 16.25
N SER A 57 -15.65 26.70 16.67
CA SER A 57 -15.54 27.93 17.45
C SER A 57 -14.22 28.64 17.11
N GLU A 58 -14.00 29.83 17.66
CA GLU A 58 -12.74 30.57 17.49
C GLU A 58 -11.49 29.81 17.98
N THR A 59 -11.65 28.81 18.84
CA THR A 59 -10.53 28.09 19.48
C THR A 59 -10.58 26.58 19.32
N SER A 60 -11.59 26.03 18.63
CA SER A 60 -11.73 24.59 18.40
C SER A 60 -12.14 24.26 16.98
N PHE A 61 -11.43 23.31 16.37
CA PHE A 61 -11.78 22.74 15.07
C PHE A 61 -12.81 21.62 15.19
N GLY A 62 -12.84 20.91 16.33
CA GLY A 62 -13.68 19.75 16.59
C GLY A 62 -13.11 18.46 16.03
N THR A 63 -11.78 18.29 16.04
CA THR A 63 -11.05 17.14 15.43
C THR A 63 -11.58 15.77 15.85
N ASP A 64 -11.97 15.61 17.11
CA ASP A 64 -12.47 14.35 17.68
C ASP A 64 -14.01 14.17 17.54
N ALA A 65 -14.72 15.19 17.06
CA ALA A 65 -16.18 15.11 16.93
C ALA A 65 -16.59 14.39 15.63
N SER A 66 -17.53 13.45 15.70
CA SER A 66 -18.11 12.81 14.51
C SER A 66 -18.71 13.86 13.56
N ILE A 67 -18.37 13.81 12.28
CA ILE A 67 -18.85 14.78 11.29
C ILE A 67 -20.25 14.41 10.77
N LYS A 68 -21.10 15.41 10.60
CA LYS A 68 -22.44 15.26 10.01
C LYS A 68 -22.35 15.18 8.48
N ARG A 69 -23.25 14.44 7.83
CA ARG A 69 -23.35 14.32 6.36
C ARG A 69 -23.49 15.67 5.68
N GLY A 70 -24.28 16.59 6.25
CA GLY A 70 -24.44 17.94 5.72
C GLY A 70 -23.15 18.77 5.78
N ASP A 71 -22.37 18.64 6.85
CA ASP A 71 -21.10 19.36 6.99
C ASP A 71 -20.02 18.78 6.07
N ALA A 72 -19.99 17.45 5.92
CA ALA A 72 -19.14 16.77 4.95
C ALA A 72 -19.44 17.21 3.52
N ALA A 73 -20.73 17.33 3.14
CA ALA A 73 -21.14 17.81 1.83
C ALA A 73 -20.67 19.25 1.56
N VAL A 74 -20.78 20.15 2.56
CA VAL A 74 -20.29 21.53 2.42
C VAL A 74 -18.77 21.57 2.21
N MET A 75 -18.01 20.79 2.98
CA MET A 75 -16.55 20.73 2.82
C MET A 75 -16.14 20.21 1.43
N ILE A 76 -16.76 19.14 0.94
CA ILE A 76 -16.42 18.59 -0.39
C ILE A 76 -16.82 19.56 -1.50
N ALA A 77 -17.99 20.21 -1.41
CA ALA A 77 -18.40 21.19 -2.40
C ALA A 77 -17.45 22.40 -2.45
N LYS A 78 -16.92 22.83 -1.29
CA LYS A 78 -15.90 23.88 -1.21
C LYS A 78 -14.54 23.41 -1.75
N ALA A 79 -14.09 22.20 -1.42
CA ALA A 79 -12.83 21.65 -1.94
C ALA A 79 -12.84 21.56 -3.48
N LEU A 80 -13.98 21.15 -4.05
CA LEU A 80 -14.16 21.06 -5.49
C LEU A 80 -14.53 22.39 -6.17
N ASP A 81 -14.60 23.50 -5.43
CA ASP A 81 -15.04 24.83 -5.90
C ASP A 81 -16.33 24.79 -6.75
N LEU A 82 -17.34 24.06 -6.27
CA LEU A 82 -18.60 23.88 -6.99
C LEU A 82 -19.50 25.11 -6.91
N ASP A 83 -20.23 25.38 -8.00
CA ASP A 83 -21.29 26.40 -8.01
C ASP A 83 -22.51 25.92 -7.21
N VAL A 84 -22.51 26.23 -5.91
CA VAL A 84 -23.58 25.87 -4.98
C VAL A 84 -24.79 26.82 -5.03
N GLU A 85 -24.64 28.00 -5.65
CA GLU A 85 -25.72 28.99 -5.73
C GLU A 85 -26.69 28.67 -6.88
N ASN A 86 -26.17 28.15 -8.00
CA ASN A 86 -26.97 27.86 -9.20
C ASN A 86 -27.22 26.37 -9.43
N ALA A 87 -26.88 25.51 -8.47
CA ALA A 87 -27.12 24.07 -8.57
C ALA A 87 -28.62 23.74 -8.65
N PRO A 88 -29.07 22.94 -9.64
CA PRO A 88 -30.46 22.46 -9.70
C PRO A 88 -30.91 21.77 -8.42
N GLU A 89 -32.14 22.05 -7.98
CA GLU A 89 -32.69 21.42 -6.78
C GLU A 89 -32.81 19.90 -6.93
N SER A 90 -32.34 19.18 -5.90
CA SER A 90 -32.58 17.75 -5.75
C SER A 90 -34.00 17.46 -5.24
N ALA A 91 -34.40 16.19 -5.24
CA ALA A 91 -35.69 15.76 -4.70
C ALA A 91 -35.71 15.64 -3.15
N PHE A 92 -34.61 15.98 -2.47
CA PHE A 92 -34.49 15.84 -1.03
C PHE A 92 -35.29 16.92 -0.29
N THR A 93 -36.21 16.49 0.58
CA THR A 93 -37.14 17.40 1.27
C THR A 93 -36.65 17.87 2.63
N ASP A 94 -35.50 17.36 3.10
CA ASP A 94 -34.97 17.56 4.45
C ASP A 94 -33.73 18.47 4.50
N LEU A 95 -33.44 19.20 3.42
CA LEU A 95 -32.30 20.12 3.35
C LEU A 95 -32.64 21.49 3.97
N ASN A 96 -31.76 21.98 4.84
CA ASN A 96 -31.81 23.37 5.31
C ASN A 96 -30.99 24.29 4.38
N SER A 97 -31.18 25.61 4.51
CA SER A 97 -30.54 26.60 3.64
C SER A 97 -29.01 26.57 3.65
N ARG A 98 -28.36 26.10 4.73
CA ARG A 98 -26.90 26.01 4.82
C ARG A 98 -26.35 24.90 3.92
N VAL A 99 -27.05 23.77 3.82
CA VAL A 99 -26.54 22.56 3.14
C VAL A 99 -27.15 22.35 1.76
N ALA A 100 -28.29 22.99 1.47
CA ALA A 100 -29.05 22.75 0.24
C ALA A 100 -28.21 22.92 -1.03
N GLY A 101 -27.51 24.06 -1.18
CA GLY A 101 -26.69 24.33 -2.36
C GLY A 101 -25.58 23.30 -2.57
N ALA A 102 -24.81 22.98 -1.52
CA ALA A 102 -23.73 22.01 -1.57
C ALA A 102 -24.23 20.59 -1.91
N VAL A 103 -25.32 20.16 -1.27
CA VAL A 103 -25.92 18.83 -1.52
C VAL A 103 -26.46 18.75 -2.94
N ASN A 104 -27.13 19.79 -3.42
CA ASN A 104 -27.66 19.85 -4.79
C ASN A 104 -26.53 19.76 -5.83
N ALA A 105 -25.45 20.53 -5.66
CA ALA A 105 -24.31 20.54 -6.58
C ALA A 105 -23.65 19.15 -6.66
N LEU A 106 -23.34 18.55 -5.50
CA LEU A 106 -22.73 17.23 -5.42
C LEU A 106 -23.63 16.10 -5.94
N TYR A 107 -24.96 16.24 -5.76
CA TYR A 107 -25.93 15.27 -6.27
C TYR A 107 -26.00 15.30 -7.80
N VAL A 108 -26.00 16.50 -8.40
CA VAL A 108 -25.97 16.68 -9.87
C VAL A 108 -24.72 16.07 -10.49
N ASP A 109 -23.58 16.23 -9.83
CA ASP A 109 -22.29 15.65 -10.25
C ASP A 109 -22.14 14.17 -9.91
N LYS A 110 -23.18 13.56 -9.29
CA LYS A 110 -23.25 12.14 -8.91
C LYS A 110 -22.17 11.72 -7.91
N ILE A 111 -21.69 12.67 -7.10
CA ILE A 111 -20.71 12.43 -6.05
C ILE A 111 -21.39 11.82 -4.83
N ILE A 112 -22.59 12.30 -4.48
CA ILE A 112 -23.37 11.85 -3.34
C ILE A 112 -24.75 11.32 -3.75
N ASN A 113 -25.33 10.48 -2.89
CA ASN A 113 -26.73 10.04 -2.95
C ASN A 113 -27.42 10.27 -1.61
N GLY A 114 -28.75 10.37 -1.64
CA GLY A 114 -29.59 10.35 -0.44
C GLY A 114 -29.70 8.94 0.17
N LYS A 115 -30.18 8.87 1.41
CA LYS A 115 -30.57 7.60 2.05
C LYS A 115 -31.85 7.01 1.45
N SER A 116 -32.66 7.86 0.83
CA SER A 116 -33.79 7.50 -0.02
C SER A 116 -33.86 8.47 -1.21
N GLU A 117 -34.83 8.28 -2.11
CA GLU A 117 -35.08 9.19 -3.23
C GLU A 117 -35.41 10.63 -2.77
N THR A 118 -35.95 10.80 -1.55
CA THR A 118 -36.43 12.10 -1.05
C THR A 118 -35.77 12.53 0.27
N THR A 119 -34.78 11.80 0.78
CA THR A 119 -34.15 12.07 2.08
C THR A 119 -32.63 11.98 2.01
N PHE A 120 -31.94 13.07 2.37
CA PHE A 120 -30.48 13.11 2.44
C PHE A 120 -29.93 12.79 3.84
N ALA A 121 -30.68 13.13 4.88
CA ALA A 121 -30.34 13.08 6.30
C ALA A 121 -29.08 13.91 6.66
N PRO A 122 -29.12 15.25 6.57
CA PRO A 122 -27.95 16.10 6.77
C PRO A 122 -27.41 16.10 8.21
N ASP A 123 -28.25 15.78 9.20
CA ASP A 123 -27.87 15.74 10.62
C ASP A 123 -27.27 14.40 11.07
N ASP A 124 -27.41 13.35 10.26
CA ASP A 124 -26.83 12.04 10.55
C ASP A 124 -25.30 12.09 10.42
N LYS A 125 -24.62 11.24 11.18
CA LYS A 125 -23.16 11.05 11.06
C LYS A 125 -22.84 10.24 9.82
N ILE A 126 -21.76 10.60 9.15
CA ILE A 126 -21.27 9.85 7.98
C ILE A 126 -20.42 8.67 8.45
N THR A 127 -20.64 7.50 7.87
CA THR A 127 -19.77 6.35 8.12
C THR A 127 -18.53 6.40 7.25
N ARG A 128 -17.49 5.67 7.63
CA ARG A 128 -16.23 5.66 6.89
C ARG A 128 -16.37 5.07 5.48
N ALA A 129 -17.24 4.09 5.28
CA ALA A 129 -17.58 3.57 3.96
C ALA A 129 -18.35 4.57 3.09
N GLU A 130 -19.29 5.31 3.69
CA GLU A 130 -19.98 6.40 2.98
C GLU A 130 -18.99 7.50 2.57
N MET A 131 -18.08 7.91 3.46
CA MET A 131 -17.01 8.85 3.14
C MET A 131 -16.12 8.33 1.99
N ALA A 132 -15.71 7.07 2.02
CA ALA A 132 -14.87 6.50 0.96
C ALA A 132 -15.50 6.67 -0.43
N LYS A 133 -16.80 6.36 -0.53
CA LYS A 133 -17.58 6.58 -1.75
C LYS A 133 -17.61 8.05 -2.18
N VAL A 134 -17.83 8.96 -1.24
CA VAL A 134 -17.87 10.41 -1.53
C VAL A 134 -16.51 10.88 -2.07
N ILE A 135 -15.42 10.53 -1.40
CA ILE A 135 -14.06 10.92 -1.79
C ILE A 135 -13.69 10.32 -3.16
N ALA A 136 -13.89 9.02 -3.35
CA ALA A 136 -13.59 8.35 -4.62
C ALA A 136 -14.35 8.97 -5.79
N ASN A 137 -15.62 9.31 -5.62
CA ASN A 137 -16.40 9.96 -6.67
C ASN A 137 -16.00 11.42 -6.90
N ALA A 138 -15.75 12.17 -5.82
CA ALA A 138 -15.35 13.57 -5.86
C ALA A 138 -14.08 13.76 -6.70
N TYR A 139 -13.07 12.93 -6.44
CA TYR A 139 -11.76 13.00 -7.08
C TYR A 139 -11.60 12.03 -8.26
N LYS A 140 -12.67 11.30 -8.61
CA LYS A 140 -12.68 10.32 -9.71
C LYS A 140 -11.54 9.31 -9.63
N LEU A 141 -11.29 8.83 -8.43
CA LEU A 141 -10.17 7.96 -8.14
C LEU A 141 -10.34 6.62 -8.84
N ASP A 142 -9.28 6.17 -9.50
CA ASP A 142 -9.21 4.84 -10.08
C ASP A 142 -8.79 3.83 -9.00
N GLY A 143 -9.57 2.75 -8.86
CA GLY A 143 -9.26 1.60 -8.01
C GLY A 143 -8.91 0.34 -8.80
N THR A 144 -8.90 0.38 -10.13
CA THR A 144 -8.69 -0.81 -10.95
C THR A 144 -7.35 -1.48 -10.67
N GLY A 145 -7.37 -2.81 -10.53
CA GLY A 145 -6.17 -3.60 -10.23
C GLY A 145 -5.74 -3.56 -8.76
N THR A 146 -6.48 -2.89 -7.87
CA THR A 146 -6.31 -2.95 -6.42
C THR A 146 -7.49 -3.68 -5.80
N THR A 147 -7.22 -4.45 -4.75
CA THR A 147 -8.25 -5.07 -3.90
C THR A 147 -7.84 -4.84 -2.46
N ASN A 148 -8.71 -4.20 -1.70
CA ASN A 148 -8.50 -3.92 -0.29
C ASN A 148 -8.55 -5.21 0.53
N GLU A 149 -7.80 -5.25 1.63
CA GLU A 149 -7.69 -6.44 2.48
C GLU A 149 -8.54 -6.35 3.76
N PHE A 150 -9.56 -5.51 3.76
CA PHE A 150 -10.37 -5.23 4.94
C PHE A 150 -11.57 -6.17 5.04
N ASP A 151 -11.67 -6.90 6.15
CA ASP A 151 -12.73 -7.90 6.37
C ASP A 151 -14.12 -7.26 6.61
N ASP A 152 -14.15 -5.97 6.93
CA ASP A 152 -15.36 -5.24 7.31
C ASP A 152 -15.92 -4.34 6.21
N VAL A 153 -15.38 -4.40 4.98
CA VAL A 153 -15.89 -3.70 3.81
C VAL A 153 -16.83 -4.63 3.04
N ASN A 154 -18.04 -4.15 2.74
CA ASN A 154 -18.99 -4.92 1.94
C ASN A 154 -18.87 -4.58 0.45
N ALA A 155 -19.38 -5.48 -0.41
CA ALA A 155 -19.29 -5.37 -1.86
C ALA A 155 -19.84 -4.05 -2.46
N ASN A 156 -20.73 -3.32 -1.78
CA ASN A 156 -21.24 -2.05 -2.29
C ASN A 156 -20.24 -0.89 -2.14
N PHE A 157 -19.22 -1.07 -1.29
CA PHE A 157 -18.20 -0.06 -1.01
C PHE A 157 -16.80 -0.47 -1.47
N ASP A 158 -16.62 -1.71 -1.92
CA ASP A 158 -15.34 -2.32 -2.25
C ASP A 158 -14.53 -1.46 -3.24
N ASP A 159 -15.11 -1.18 -4.42
CA ASP A 159 -14.46 -0.39 -5.47
C ASP A 159 -13.99 1.00 -4.98
N TYR A 160 -14.75 1.64 -4.09
CA TYR A 160 -14.39 2.96 -3.57
C TYR A 160 -13.26 2.86 -2.53
N VAL A 161 -13.26 1.82 -1.71
CA VAL A 161 -12.18 1.58 -0.74
C VAL A 161 -10.91 1.17 -1.49
N ASP A 162 -11.01 0.37 -2.54
CA ASP A 162 -9.90 0.03 -3.44
C ASP A 162 -9.26 1.27 -4.05
N ALA A 163 -10.08 2.20 -4.55
CA ALA A 163 -9.61 3.47 -5.07
C ALA A 163 -8.85 4.30 -4.02
N LEU A 164 -9.35 4.35 -2.79
CA LEU A 164 -8.67 5.07 -1.70
C LEU A 164 -7.36 4.38 -1.26
N VAL A 165 -7.28 3.05 -1.32
CA VAL A 165 -6.06 2.29 -1.02
C VAL A 165 -5.03 2.50 -2.13
N LYS A 166 -5.43 2.37 -3.40
CA LYS A 166 -4.56 2.53 -4.57
C LYS A 166 -3.87 3.90 -4.61
N ASN A 167 -4.62 4.94 -4.28
CA ASN A 167 -4.15 6.32 -4.27
C ASN A 167 -3.53 6.73 -2.91
N GLU A 168 -3.21 5.76 -2.04
CA GLU A 168 -2.58 5.96 -0.73
C GLU A 168 -3.30 6.93 0.24
N ILE A 169 -4.56 7.25 -0.03
CA ILE A 169 -5.40 8.10 0.81
C ILE A 169 -5.70 7.38 2.14
N THR A 170 -5.74 6.04 2.13
CA THR A 170 -6.05 5.23 3.32
C THR A 170 -5.19 3.98 3.47
N LYS A 171 -4.93 3.63 4.74
CA LYS A 171 -4.28 2.37 5.15
C LYS A 171 -5.18 1.51 6.07
N GLY A 172 -6.46 1.86 6.19
CA GLY A 172 -7.37 1.26 7.17
C GLY A 172 -7.17 1.80 8.60
N LYS A 173 -8.02 1.35 9.54
CA LYS A 173 -7.80 1.56 10.99
C LYS A 173 -6.84 0.52 11.55
N THR A 174 -6.85 -0.68 10.99
CA THR A 174 -5.84 -1.72 11.17
C THR A 174 -5.54 -2.33 9.79
N ALA A 175 -4.58 -3.25 9.73
CA ALA A 175 -4.25 -3.96 8.49
C ALA A 175 -5.44 -4.74 7.88
N VAL A 176 -6.45 -5.12 8.69
CA VAL A 176 -7.59 -5.95 8.26
C VAL A 176 -8.95 -5.31 8.54
N SER A 177 -8.99 -4.10 9.11
CA SER A 177 -10.24 -3.38 9.36
C SER A 177 -10.15 -1.98 8.80
N PHE A 178 -11.07 -1.67 7.87
CA PHE A 178 -11.30 -0.33 7.39
C PHE A 178 -12.03 0.50 8.43
N GLY A 179 -12.86 -0.13 9.29
CA GLY A 179 -13.82 0.55 10.14
C GLY A 179 -15.03 1.04 9.36
N ALA A 180 -15.53 0.24 8.41
CA ALA A 180 -16.50 0.66 7.40
C ALA A 180 -17.79 1.29 7.97
N ILE A 181 -18.29 0.75 9.08
CA ILE A 181 -19.50 1.25 9.76
C ILE A 181 -19.20 2.29 10.85
N ALA A 182 -17.93 2.54 11.16
CA ALA A 182 -17.56 3.53 12.16
C ALA A 182 -17.86 4.94 11.65
N GLU A 183 -18.33 5.80 12.55
CA GLU A 183 -18.45 7.22 12.26
C GLU A 183 -17.07 7.84 12.06
N VAL A 184 -17.00 8.79 11.13
CA VAL A 184 -15.77 9.52 10.83
C VAL A 184 -15.69 10.78 11.69
N THR A 185 -14.55 11.02 12.32
CA THR A 185 -14.34 12.30 13.02
C THR A 185 -14.04 13.43 12.03
N ARG A 186 -14.31 14.68 12.41
CA ARG A 186 -14.03 15.84 11.56
C ARG A 186 -12.54 15.97 11.22
N GLY A 187 -11.65 15.56 12.13
CA GLY A 187 -10.21 15.49 11.88
C GLY A 187 -9.82 14.38 10.91
N GLU A 188 -10.41 13.18 11.04
CA GLU A 188 -10.22 12.11 10.06
C GLU A 188 -10.69 12.57 8.68
N PHE A 189 -11.87 13.18 8.57
CA PHE A 189 -12.42 13.68 7.31
C PHE A 189 -11.51 14.74 6.65
N ALA A 190 -10.92 15.64 7.45
CA ALA A 190 -9.94 16.61 6.98
C ALA A 190 -8.70 15.94 6.37
N LEU A 191 -8.18 14.86 6.98
CA LEU A 191 -7.06 14.09 6.41
C LEU A 191 -7.41 13.47 5.05
N PHE A 192 -8.63 12.96 4.88
CA PHE A 192 -9.06 12.38 3.60
C PHE A 192 -9.13 13.43 2.50
N ILE A 193 -9.70 14.60 2.78
CA ILE A 193 -9.75 15.71 1.82
C ILE A 193 -8.32 16.17 1.49
N HIS A 194 -7.51 16.48 2.51
CA HIS A 194 -6.14 16.94 2.31
C HIS A 194 -5.34 15.99 1.42
N ARG A 195 -5.32 14.68 1.76
CA ARG A 195 -4.62 13.68 0.95
C ARG A 195 -5.13 13.58 -0.48
N SER A 196 -6.42 13.84 -0.71
CA SER A 196 -7.01 13.78 -2.04
C SER A 196 -6.67 15.02 -2.88
N GLU A 197 -6.67 16.20 -2.24
CA GLU A 197 -6.31 17.49 -2.85
C GLU A 197 -4.81 17.61 -3.15
N THR A 198 -3.98 16.93 -2.35
CA THR A 198 -2.53 16.86 -2.54
C THR A 198 -2.10 15.59 -3.26
N LEU A 199 -3.00 14.90 -3.96
CA LEU A 199 -2.58 13.81 -4.84
C LEU A 199 -1.77 14.41 -5.98
N GLU A 200 -0.48 14.11 -5.99
CA GLU A 200 0.35 14.36 -7.17
C GLU A 200 -0.19 13.48 -8.30
N VAL A 201 -0.79 14.12 -9.31
CA VAL A 201 -1.17 13.42 -10.55
C VAL A 201 0.14 12.94 -11.17
N VAL A 202 0.43 11.65 -11.01
CA VAL A 202 1.44 10.96 -11.80
C VAL A 202 0.87 10.85 -13.22
N GLU A 203 0.96 11.93 -13.98
CA GLU A 203 0.92 11.82 -15.43
C GLU A 203 2.15 11.01 -15.85
N ASP A 204 1.89 9.99 -16.66
CA ASP A 204 2.83 9.05 -17.28
C ASP A 204 4.27 9.60 -17.40
N ILE A 205 5.17 9.10 -16.54
CA ILE A 205 6.59 9.49 -16.45
C ILE A 205 7.35 8.79 -17.59
N ASP A 206 7.03 9.16 -18.84
CA ASP A 206 7.70 8.63 -20.03
C ASP A 206 7.89 9.71 -21.11
N ASN A 207 8.14 10.96 -20.71
CA ASN A 207 8.57 12.02 -21.65
C ASN A 207 9.83 12.79 -21.20
N PRO A 208 11.02 12.50 -21.78
CA PRO A 208 12.28 13.16 -21.43
C PRO A 208 12.43 14.61 -21.94
N GLU A 209 11.43 15.20 -22.62
CA GLU A 209 11.51 16.59 -23.11
C GLU A 209 11.21 17.66 -22.03
N ALA A 210 10.52 17.32 -20.93
CA ALA A 210 10.14 18.31 -19.90
C ALA A 210 11.35 18.78 -19.06
N ASP A 211 12.28 17.87 -18.73
CA ASP A 211 13.47 18.17 -17.91
C ASP A 211 14.51 19.04 -18.60
N ALA A 212 14.68 18.86 -19.92
CA ALA A 212 15.61 19.68 -20.69
C ALA A 212 15.15 21.15 -20.77
N THR A 213 13.85 21.38 -20.73
CA THR A 213 13.22 22.71 -20.86
C THR A 213 13.29 23.47 -19.54
N LEU A 214 12.99 22.83 -18.41
CA LEU A 214 13.11 23.43 -17.07
C LEU A 214 14.56 23.82 -16.76
N LEU A 215 15.52 22.95 -17.11
CA LEU A 215 16.94 23.22 -16.91
C LEU A 215 17.44 24.37 -17.80
N ALA A 216 16.86 24.57 -18.98
CA ALA A 216 17.18 25.69 -19.87
C ALA A 216 16.56 27.01 -19.39
N ASP A 217 15.34 26.98 -18.85
CA ASP A 217 14.64 28.14 -18.31
C ASP A 217 15.29 28.64 -17.01
N LEU A 218 15.73 27.74 -16.13
CA LEU A 218 16.51 28.08 -14.93
C LEU A 218 17.89 28.70 -15.28
N LYS A 219 18.52 28.27 -16.38
CA LYS A 219 19.81 28.81 -16.86
C LYS A 219 19.68 30.15 -17.58
N SER A 220 18.50 30.47 -18.12
CA SER A 220 18.25 31.68 -18.90
C SER A 220 17.53 32.78 -18.10
N ALA A 221 17.04 32.48 -16.90
CA ALA A 221 16.46 33.47 -15.99
C ALA A 221 17.50 34.53 -15.59
N SER A 222 17.37 35.72 -16.20
CA SER A 222 18.29 36.85 -16.00
C SER A 222 17.90 37.75 -14.84
N ASP A 223 16.74 37.54 -14.24
CA ASP A 223 16.19 38.36 -13.15
C ASP A 223 15.36 37.54 -12.15
N ASP A 224 15.36 38.01 -10.90
CA ASP A 224 14.89 37.27 -9.72
C ASP A 224 13.39 36.95 -9.77
N ILE A 225 12.62 37.79 -10.48
CA ILE A 225 11.16 37.63 -10.63
C ILE A 225 10.84 36.48 -11.58
N LYS A 226 11.62 36.29 -12.66
CA LYS A 226 11.45 35.16 -13.57
C LYS A 226 11.85 33.86 -12.91
N LEU A 227 12.95 33.84 -12.16
CA LEU A 227 13.41 32.64 -11.47
C LEU A 227 12.40 32.19 -10.40
N ALA A 228 11.91 33.13 -9.59
CA ALA A 228 10.86 32.85 -8.60
C ALA A 228 9.58 32.34 -9.28
N LYS A 229 9.18 32.95 -10.40
CA LYS A 229 8.01 32.51 -11.17
C LYS A 229 8.18 31.12 -11.76
N ILE A 230 9.33 30.78 -12.32
CA ILE A 230 9.64 29.44 -12.85
C ILE A 230 9.58 28.40 -11.72
N LEU A 231 10.13 28.73 -10.55
CA LEU A 231 10.11 27.83 -9.39
C LEU A 231 8.69 27.66 -8.82
N THR A 232 7.91 28.75 -8.72
CA THR A 232 6.51 28.70 -8.26
C THR A 232 5.60 27.97 -9.25
N ASP A 233 5.78 28.18 -10.55
CA ASP A 233 4.95 27.56 -11.59
C ASP A 233 5.25 26.05 -11.75
N ASN A 234 6.45 25.56 -11.36
CA ASN A 234 6.84 24.14 -11.47
C ASN A 234 6.78 23.35 -10.15
N PHE A 235 7.00 23.99 -8.99
CA PHE A 235 7.06 23.30 -7.69
C PHE A 235 5.92 23.67 -6.73
N GLY A 236 4.98 24.50 -7.17
CA GLY A 236 3.83 24.89 -6.35
C GLY A 236 4.20 25.78 -5.16
N SER A 237 3.18 26.29 -4.49
CA SER A 237 3.28 27.36 -3.50
C SER A 237 3.73 26.85 -2.13
N ILE A 238 5.03 26.63 -1.96
CA ILE A 238 5.69 26.69 -0.64
C ILE A 238 6.95 27.55 -0.80
N ILE A 239 6.79 28.85 -0.62
CA ILE A 239 7.92 29.71 -0.31
C ILE A 239 7.55 30.44 0.99
N ASN A 240 7.93 29.83 2.11
CA ASN A 240 7.95 30.50 3.41
C ASN A 240 8.74 31.82 3.25
N GLU A 241 8.25 32.92 3.84
CA GLU A 241 8.93 34.23 3.83
C GLU A 241 10.39 34.12 4.33
N ASP A 242 10.70 33.12 5.16
CA ASP A 242 12.06 32.79 5.60
C ASP A 242 13.00 32.40 4.44
N LEU A 243 12.49 31.73 3.40
CA LEU A 243 13.27 31.36 2.19
C LEU A 243 13.53 32.58 1.29
N ILE A 244 12.60 33.54 1.25
CA ILE A 244 12.69 34.78 0.48
C ILE A 244 13.67 35.77 1.15
N VAL A 245 13.69 35.84 2.48
CA VAL A 245 14.65 36.63 3.25
C VAL A 245 16.08 36.10 3.04
N GLN A 246 16.25 34.77 3.01
CA GLN A 246 17.54 34.12 2.73
C GLN A 246 18.06 34.39 1.30
N TYR A 247 17.17 34.50 0.32
CA TYR A 247 17.51 34.87 -1.06
C TYR A 247 17.87 36.37 -1.23
N LYS A 248 17.18 37.27 -0.52
CA LYS A 248 17.37 38.73 -0.65
C LYS A 248 18.71 39.24 -0.12
N GLU A 249 19.26 38.68 0.96
CA GLU A 249 20.56 39.09 1.50
C GLU A 249 21.75 38.67 0.60
N THR A 250 21.58 37.60 -0.16
CA THR A 250 22.61 37.03 -1.04
C THR A 250 22.88 37.90 -2.28
N ILE A 251 21.85 38.57 -2.82
CA ILE A 251 21.98 39.40 -4.04
C ILE A 251 22.50 40.82 -3.73
N ALA A 252 22.15 41.39 -2.58
CA ALA A 252 22.62 42.72 -2.18
C ALA A 252 24.13 42.76 -1.88
N ALA A 253 24.74 41.63 -1.48
CA ALA A 253 26.17 41.51 -1.21
C ALA A 253 27.04 41.42 -2.48
N LEU A 254 26.46 41.07 -3.64
CA LEU A 254 27.16 40.90 -4.91
C LEU A 254 27.41 42.22 -5.67
N VAL A 255 26.82 43.35 -5.23
CA VAL A 255 26.79 44.61 -6.00
C VAL A 255 27.59 45.77 -5.36
N ALA A 256 28.02 45.68 -4.10
CA ALA A 256 28.70 46.81 -3.42
C ALA A 256 30.22 46.56 -3.19
N PRO A 257 31.11 47.51 -3.54
CA PRO A 257 32.52 47.44 -3.18
C PRO A 257 32.70 47.72 -1.68
N GLN A 258 33.40 46.81 -1.00
CA GLN A 258 33.60 46.84 0.46
C GLN A 258 34.59 47.92 0.90
N THR A 259 34.18 48.77 1.85
CA THR A 259 35.11 49.43 2.78
C THR A 259 35.07 48.77 4.15
N LYS A 260 36.22 48.20 4.50
CA LYS A 260 36.61 47.49 5.71
C LYS A 260 36.21 48.24 7.01
N THR A 261 35.41 47.60 7.88
CA THR A 261 35.67 47.40 9.33
C THR A 261 34.58 46.47 9.90
N GLU A 262 35.01 45.27 10.34
CA GLU A 262 34.37 44.31 11.25
C GLU A 262 32.88 43.96 11.06
N MET A 263 32.62 42.92 10.26
CA MET A 263 31.60 41.88 10.53
C MET A 263 31.84 40.70 9.59
N THR A 264 32.54 39.68 10.08
CA THR A 264 32.61 38.36 9.43
C THR A 264 31.34 37.59 9.74
N ALA A 265 30.30 37.78 8.92
CA ALA A 265 29.22 36.82 8.79
C ALA A 265 29.38 36.16 7.40
N SER A 266 30.03 34.99 7.38
CA SER A 266 30.10 34.15 6.20
C SER A 266 28.70 33.65 5.88
N ILE A 267 28.09 34.20 4.83
CA ILE A 267 26.84 33.68 4.25
C ILE A 267 27.18 32.36 3.57
N VAL A 268 26.77 31.24 4.16
CA VAL A 268 26.86 29.90 3.57
C VAL A 268 25.57 29.63 2.82
N LEU A 269 25.67 29.53 1.49
CA LEU A 269 24.57 29.19 0.58
C LEU A 269 23.97 27.83 0.97
N VAL A 270 22.71 27.76 1.40
CA VAL A 270 22.01 26.48 1.61
C VAL A 270 21.35 26.00 0.30
N ASN A 271 22.12 26.07 -0.78
CA ASN A 271 21.93 25.31 -2.02
C ASN A 271 23.30 24.68 -2.31
N ASP A 272 23.72 23.77 -1.44
CA ASP A 272 25.03 23.15 -1.57
C ASP A 272 25.03 22.10 -2.68
N LYS A 273 25.21 22.57 -3.91
CA LYS A 273 25.42 21.71 -5.09
C LYS A 273 26.61 20.78 -4.91
N ASN A 274 27.59 21.12 -4.06
CA ASN A 274 28.72 20.24 -3.79
C ASN A 274 28.32 19.06 -2.90
N ALA A 275 27.44 19.28 -1.92
CA ALA A 275 26.86 18.20 -1.11
C ALA A 275 26.03 17.24 -1.99
N ALA A 276 25.15 17.78 -2.85
CA ALA A 276 24.38 16.97 -3.80
C ALA A 276 25.27 16.22 -4.81
N ALA A 277 26.33 16.87 -5.33
CA ALA A 277 27.31 16.24 -6.21
C ALA A 277 28.10 15.13 -5.49
N THR A 278 28.40 15.31 -4.20
CA THR A 278 29.05 14.28 -3.38
C THR A 278 28.15 13.06 -3.22
N VAL A 279 26.87 13.26 -2.89
CA VAL A 279 25.88 12.16 -2.80
C VAL A 279 25.72 11.46 -4.17
N THR A 280 25.60 12.23 -5.25
CA THR A 280 25.53 11.69 -6.62
C THR A 280 26.75 10.82 -6.95
N ALA A 281 27.95 11.25 -6.55
CA ALA A 281 29.19 10.50 -6.74
C ALA A 281 29.20 9.21 -5.91
N THR A 282 28.70 9.23 -4.67
CA THR A 282 28.55 8.02 -3.85
C THR A 282 27.61 7.02 -4.50
N ILE A 283 26.44 7.47 -4.98
CA ILE A 283 25.47 6.59 -5.66
C ILE A 283 26.06 6.02 -6.96
N THR A 284 26.77 6.84 -7.75
CA THR A 284 27.42 6.38 -8.99
C THR A 284 28.53 5.35 -8.74
N ALA A 285 29.12 5.34 -7.54
CA ALA A 285 30.20 4.43 -7.18
C ALA A 285 29.70 3.06 -6.65
N LEU A 286 28.38 2.90 -6.49
CA LEU A 286 27.76 1.64 -6.10
C LEU A 286 28.04 0.57 -7.15
N ASP A 287 28.56 -0.56 -6.69
CA ASP A 287 29.00 -1.66 -7.54
C ASP A 287 28.58 -2.97 -6.87
N SER A 288 27.60 -3.64 -7.46
CA SER A 288 27.00 -4.86 -6.91
C SER A 288 27.96 -6.04 -6.81
N GLU A 289 29.12 -5.98 -7.48
CA GLU A 289 30.14 -7.03 -7.41
C GLU A 289 31.09 -6.88 -6.21
N LYS A 290 31.06 -5.73 -5.50
CA LYS A 290 31.92 -5.50 -4.33
C LYS A 290 31.35 -6.15 -3.08
N GLU A 291 32.23 -6.72 -2.25
CA GLU A 291 31.87 -7.22 -0.92
C GLU A 291 31.27 -6.11 -0.03
N SER A 292 31.70 -4.85 -0.21
CA SER A 292 31.20 -3.68 0.51
C SER A 292 29.86 -3.16 0.00
N PHE A 293 29.27 -3.75 -1.05
CA PHE A 293 28.10 -3.17 -1.74
C PHE A 293 26.95 -2.83 -0.78
N ALA A 294 26.61 -3.73 0.14
CA ALA A 294 25.54 -3.47 1.12
C ALA A 294 25.85 -2.29 2.05
N ASP A 295 27.10 -2.19 2.53
CA ASP A 295 27.56 -1.08 3.37
C ASP A 295 27.60 0.24 2.57
N ASP A 296 28.03 0.19 1.32
CA ASP A 296 28.11 1.33 0.42
C ASP A 296 26.70 1.87 0.09
N VAL A 297 25.73 0.98 -0.15
CA VAL A 297 24.31 1.34 -0.34
C VAL A 297 23.74 2.00 0.92
N ALA A 298 23.99 1.42 2.10
CA ALA A 298 23.54 2.00 3.36
C ALA A 298 24.17 3.38 3.61
N ALA A 299 25.47 3.54 3.33
CA ALA A 299 26.16 4.82 3.43
C ALA A 299 25.60 5.86 2.44
N ALA A 300 25.28 5.44 1.21
CA ALA A 300 24.66 6.30 0.21
C ALA A 300 23.27 6.80 0.65
N ARG A 301 22.44 5.92 1.23
CA ARG A 301 21.13 6.31 1.80
C ARG A 301 21.28 7.29 2.95
N VAL A 302 22.19 7.03 3.90
CA VAL A 302 22.45 7.96 5.01
C VAL A 302 22.92 9.32 4.49
N ALA A 303 23.79 9.32 3.46
CA ALA A 303 24.26 10.56 2.85
C ALA A 303 23.12 11.32 2.16
N TYR A 304 22.24 10.63 1.44
CA TYR A 304 21.04 11.22 0.81
C TYR A 304 20.03 11.76 1.83
N ASP A 305 19.75 11.01 2.90
CA ASP A 305 18.79 11.41 3.95
C ASP A 305 19.31 12.58 4.80
N SER A 306 20.64 12.79 4.84
CA SER A 306 21.25 13.95 5.51
C SER A 306 21.05 15.27 4.76
N LEU A 307 20.65 15.20 3.48
CA LEU A 307 20.35 16.37 2.67
C LEU A 307 19.00 16.99 3.09
N SER A 308 18.87 18.31 2.97
CA SER A 308 17.56 18.96 3.01
C SER A 308 16.71 18.56 1.79
N LYS A 309 15.38 18.69 1.88
CA LYS A 309 14.45 18.41 0.74
C LYS A 309 14.85 19.16 -0.54
N VAL A 310 15.31 20.40 -0.41
CA VAL A 310 15.76 21.22 -1.55
C VAL A 310 17.03 20.64 -2.18
N GLN A 311 17.96 20.10 -1.38
CA GLN A 311 19.19 19.46 -1.87
C GLN A 311 18.92 18.08 -2.49
N GLN A 312 17.98 17.31 -1.95
CA GLN A 312 17.56 16.02 -2.49
C GLN A 312 17.05 16.16 -3.93
N ALA A 313 16.30 17.23 -4.23
CA ALA A 313 15.82 17.53 -5.59
C ALA A 313 16.94 17.75 -6.63
N PHE A 314 18.21 17.94 -6.21
CA PHE A 314 19.36 18.03 -7.11
C PHE A 314 20.10 16.70 -7.31
N VAL A 315 19.74 15.64 -6.58
CA VAL A 315 20.33 14.31 -6.74
C VAL A 315 19.60 13.58 -7.88
N THR A 316 20.24 13.52 -9.04
CA THR A 316 19.61 13.06 -10.28
C THR A 316 19.52 11.54 -10.43
N ASN A 317 20.21 10.78 -9.57
CA ASN A 317 20.33 9.33 -9.66
C ASN A 317 19.79 8.59 -8.43
N VAL A 318 18.83 9.17 -7.71
CA VAL A 318 18.22 8.53 -6.53
C VAL A 318 17.59 7.16 -6.87
N ASN A 319 17.05 6.98 -8.08
CA ASN A 319 16.50 5.71 -8.53
C ASN A 319 17.55 4.58 -8.60
N ASP A 320 18.83 4.92 -8.85
CA ASP A 320 19.92 3.94 -8.84
C ASP A 320 20.18 3.44 -7.41
N LEU A 321 20.11 4.34 -6.43
CA LEU A 321 20.18 3.99 -5.01
C LEU A 321 19.00 3.11 -4.60
N GLU A 322 17.77 3.48 -4.96
CA GLU A 322 16.57 2.68 -4.65
C GLU A 322 16.62 1.29 -5.28
N SER A 323 17.12 1.19 -6.51
CA SER A 323 17.35 -0.08 -7.19
C SER A 323 18.39 -0.93 -6.47
N ALA A 324 19.50 -0.31 -6.03
CA ALA A 324 20.54 -0.98 -5.25
C ALA A 324 20.03 -1.47 -3.88
N GLU A 325 19.16 -0.70 -3.22
CA GLU A 325 18.51 -1.09 -1.97
C GLU A 325 17.60 -2.31 -2.14
N VAL A 326 16.90 -2.42 -3.27
CA VAL A 326 16.14 -3.63 -3.62
C VAL A 326 17.08 -4.83 -3.70
N VAL A 327 18.23 -4.71 -4.39
CA VAL A 327 19.21 -5.80 -4.51
C VAL A 327 19.71 -6.24 -3.13
N VAL A 328 20.12 -5.29 -2.28
CA VAL A 328 20.60 -5.59 -0.91
C VAL A 328 19.51 -6.26 -0.07
N ARG A 329 18.28 -5.74 -0.14
CA ARG A 329 17.14 -6.30 0.59
C ARG A 329 16.85 -7.74 0.17
N VAL A 330 16.84 -8.03 -1.12
CA VAL A 330 16.59 -9.39 -1.65
C VAL A 330 17.72 -10.34 -1.27
N ALA A 331 18.98 -9.91 -1.36
CA ALA A 331 20.14 -10.69 -0.92
C ALA A 331 20.14 -10.96 0.59
N SER A 332 19.47 -10.13 1.39
CA SER A 332 19.22 -10.38 2.82
C SER A 332 18.06 -11.35 3.08
N GLY A 333 17.38 -11.83 2.04
CA GLY A 333 16.22 -12.71 2.11
C GLY A 333 14.89 -11.99 2.33
N SER A 334 14.83 -10.66 2.26
CA SER A 334 13.59 -9.92 2.47
C SER A 334 12.89 -9.59 1.14
N VAL A 335 11.66 -10.08 0.95
CA VAL A 335 10.98 -10.04 -0.36
C VAL A 335 9.58 -9.44 -0.29
N THR A 336 9.18 -8.74 -1.35
CA THR A 336 7.89 -8.03 -1.44
C THR A 336 7.00 -8.46 -2.61
N ASN A 337 7.54 -9.18 -3.58
CA ASN A 337 6.81 -9.64 -4.78
C ASN A 337 7.36 -10.99 -5.27
N ALA A 338 6.71 -11.57 -6.30
CA ALA A 338 7.03 -12.91 -6.79
C ALA A 338 8.43 -13.01 -7.39
N THR A 339 8.85 -12.03 -8.19
CA THR A 339 10.17 -12.00 -8.82
C THR A 339 11.29 -11.94 -7.79
N GLU A 340 11.13 -11.14 -6.74
CA GLU A 340 12.06 -11.09 -5.61
C GLU A 340 12.13 -12.42 -4.85
N LEU A 341 10.97 -13.07 -4.63
CA LEU A 341 10.90 -14.38 -3.99
C LEU A 341 11.57 -15.47 -4.83
N GLU A 342 11.35 -15.49 -6.15
CA GLU A 342 12.03 -16.42 -7.06
C GLU A 342 13.55 -16.21 -7.04
N THR A 343 13.98 -14.95 -7.14
CA THR A 343 15.40 -14.59 -7.08
C THR A 343 16.03 -15.09 -5.77
N ALA A 344 15.41 -14.79 -4.63
CA ALA A 344 15.90 -15.22 -3.32
C ALA A 344 15.94 -16.75 -3.15
N LEU A 345 14.99 -17.48 -3.75
CA LEU A 345 14.97 -18.96 -3.70
C LEU A 345 16.07 -19.61 -4.54
N THR A 346 16.57 -18.91 -5.56
CA THR A 346 17.66 -19.39 -6.42
C THR A 346 19.05 -18.99 -5.93
N ASP A 347 19.15 -18.03 -5.00
CA ASP A 347 20.41 -17.61 -4.41
C ASP A 347 20.85 -18.56 -3.29
N GLU A 348 21.94 -19.30 -3.52
CA GLU A 348 22.47 -20.27 -2.56
C GLU A 348 22.91 -19.63 -1.24
N ASN A 349 23.17 -18.32 -1.21
CA ASN A 349 23.57 -17.60 0.00
C ASN A 349 22.37 -17.22 0.89
N VAL A 350 21.16 -17.22 0.34
CA VAL A 350 19.95 -16.87 1.08
C VAL A 350 19.38 -18.12 1.74
N LYS A 351 19.53 -18.22 3.07
CA LYS A 351 19.02 -19.37 3.86
C LYS A 351 17.68 -19.11 4.53
N GLU A 352 17.38 -17.86 4.86
CA GLU A 352 16.08 -17.47 5.42
C GLU A 352 15.46 -16.39 4.55
N ILE A 353 14.24 -16.66 4.07
CA ILE A 353 13.46 -15.74 3.25
C ILE A 353 12.27 -15.26 4.07
N THR A 354 12.13 -13.95 4.24
CA THR A 354 11.01 -13.31 4.95
C THR A 354 10.13 -12.54 3.97
N LEU A 355 8.85 -12.89 3.94
CA LEU A 355 7.85 -12.11 3.21
C LEU A 355 7.52 -10.83 3.99
N LEU A 356 7.71 -9.68 3.35
CA LEU A 356 7.36 -8.37 3.93
C LEU A 356 5.94 -7.92 3.55
N LYS A 357 5.35 -8.52 2.51
CA LYS A 357 4.00 -8.27 2.01
C LYS A 357 3.35 -9.58 1.58
N ASN A 358 2.05 -9.53 1.31
CA ASN A 358 1.40 -10.62 0.58
C ASN A 358 1.99 -10.70 -0.84
N ILE A 359 2.22 -11.92 -1.33
CA ILE A 359 2.83 -12.17 -2.64
C ILE A 359 1.89 -13.03 -3.48
N SER A 360 1.71 -12.66 -4.75
CA SER A 360 0.96 -13.48 -5.71
C SER A 360 1.92 -14.07 -6.74
N VAL A 361 2.01 -15.40 -6.79
CA VAL A 361 2.93 -16.13 -7.69
C VAL A 361 2.25 -16.68 -8.94
N GLY A 362 0.96 -16.36 -9.14
CA GLY A 362 0.23 -16.88 -10.29
C GLY A 362 0.32 -18.41 -10.38
N THR A 363 0.63 -18.95 -11.56
CA THR A 363 0.78 -20.40 -11.81
C THR A 363 2.18 -20.94 -11.52
N GLU A 364 3.09 -20.13 -11.00
CA GLU A 364 4.49 -20.52 -10.78
C GLU A 364 4.63 -21.47 -9.58
N VAL A 365 5.69 -22.28 -9.62
CA VAL A 365 6.02 -23.25 -8.58
C VAL A 365 7.27 -22.79 -7.86
N MET A 366 7.11 -22.38 -6.61
CA MET A 366 8.20 -21.93 -5.75
C MET A 366 8.88 -23.15 -5.12
N THR A 367 10.05 -23.50 -5.66
CA THR A 367 10.80 -24.68 -5.21
C THR A 367 11.68 -24.34 -4.01
N LEU A 368 11.56 -25.09 -2.92
CA LEU A 368 12.34 -24.91 -1.69
C LEU A 368 13.45 -25.95 -1.63
N THR A 369 14.70 -25.53 -1.83
CA THR A 369 15.88 -26.40 -1.78
C THR A 369 16.36 -26.62 -0.34
N SER A 370 17.33 -27.53 -0.14
CA SER A 370 17.81 -27.89 1.19
C SER A 370 18.34 -26.68 1.99
N GLY A 371 17.99 -26.64 3.28
CA GLY A 371 18.40 -25.60 4.21
C GLY A 371 17.66 -24.26 4.05
N VAL A 372 16.68 -24.16 3.16
CA VAL A 372 15.87 -22.95 2.99
C VAL A 372 14.77 -22.89 4.07
N THR A 373 14.70 -21.76 4.76
CA THR A 373 13.58 -21.38 5.61
C THR A 373 12.76 -20.28 4.95
N ILE A 374 11.47 -20.50 4.71
CA ILE A 374 10.51 -19.43 4.41
C ILE A 374 9.79 -19.03 5.69
N ASN A 375 9.89 -17.74 6.05
CA ASN A 375 9.07 -17.08 7.04
C ASN A 375 8.04 -16.18 6.35
N GLY A 376 6.78 -16.59 6.36
CA GLY A 376 5.71 -15.78 5.80
C GLY A 376 5.45 -14.48 6.58
N ASN A 377 5.94 -14.36 7.82
CA ASN A 377 5.65 -13.22 8.70
C ASN A 377 4.14 -12.89 8.79
N ASN A 378 3.32 -13.95 8.77
CA ASN A 378 1.85 -13.94 8.70
C ASN A 378 1.24 -13.39 7.41
N ASN A 379 2.04 -13.09 6.40
CA ASN A 379 1.58 -12.74 5.06
C ASN A 379 1.04 -13.97 4.30
N LYS A 380 0.33 -13.67 3.21
CA LYS A 380 -0.28 -14.63 2.29
C LYS A 380 0.61 -14.84 1.07
N LEU A 381 0.71 -16.10 0.63
CA LEU A 381 1.18 -16.48 -0.68
C LEU A 381 -0.04 -16.89 -1.51
N PHE A 382 -0.42 -16.04 -2.46
CA PHE A 382 -1.51 -16.31 -3.38
C PHE A 382 -1.02 -17.14 -4.57
N VAL A 383 -1.65 -18.29 -4.75
CA VAL A 383 -1.37 -19.24 -5.81
C VAL A 383 -2.52 -19.16 -6.82
N GLY A 384 -2.20 -18.69 -8.02
CA GLY A 384 -3.11 -18.63 -9.15
C GLY A 384 -3.18 -19.96 -9.89
N GLY A 385 -4.35 -20.26 -10.42
CA GLY A 385 -4.52 -21.31 -11.42
C GLY A 385 -5.65 -20.95 -12.36
N THR A 386 -5.62 -21.47 -13.58
CA THR A 386 -6.74 -21.29 -14.51
C THR A 386 -7.75 -22.42 -14.33
N LYS A 387 -9.00 -22.19 -14.75
CA LYS A 387 -10.04 -23.23 -14.78
C LYS A 387 -9.64 -24.44 -15.66
N ALA A 388 -8.67 -24.26 -16.57
CA ALA A 388 -8.15 -25.29 -17.47
C ALA A 388 -7.15 -26.25 -16.80
N ASP A 389 -6.52 -25.84 -15.70
CA ASP A 389 -5.56 -26.67 -14.94
C ASP A 389 -6.24 -27.75 -14.08
N LYS A 390 -7.56 -27.91 -14.23
CA LYS A 390 -8.36 -28.92 -13.54
C LYS A 390 -7.91 -30.33 -13.94
N GLY A 391 -7.11 -30.96 -13.06
CA GLY A 391 -6.73 -32.36 -13.16
C GLY A 391 -5.37 -32.63 -13.81
N ALA A 392 -4.51 -31.62 -13.94
CA ALA A 392 -3.19 -31.76 -14.54
C ALA A 392 -2.13 -32.43 -13.63
N ASN A 393 -2.42 -32.76 -12.37
CA ASN A 393 -1.45 -33.33 -11.41
C ASN A 393 -0.13 -32.53 -11.36
N LYS A 394 -0.21 -31.19 -11.32
CA LYS A 394 0.96 -30.32 -11.18
C LYS A 394 0.96 -29.65 -9.80
N ALA A 395 2.13 -29.64 -9.16
CA ALA A 395 2.40 -28.81 -7.99
C ALA A 395 2.04 -27.36 -8.32
N LEU A 396 1.38 -26.66 -7.41
CA LEU A 396 1.11 -25.24 -7.51
C LEU A 396 1.40 -24.60 -6.15
N GLY A 397 2.06 -23.44 -6.14
CA GLY A 397 2.47 -22.79 -4.89
C GLY A 397 3.85 -23.25 -4.42
N LEU A 398 3.93 -23.97 -3.31
CA LEU A 398 5.21 -24.41 -2.73
C LEU A 398 5.52 -25.86 -3.10
N TYR A 399 6.76 -26.12 -3.51
CA TYR A 399 7.26 -27.45 -3.83
C TYR A 399 8.55 -27.75 -3.08
N ILE A 400 8.58 -28.86 -2.33
CA ILE A 400 9.77 -29.35 -1.62
C ILE A 400 10.23 -30.64 -2.31
N PRO A 401 11.40 -30.68 -2.98
CA PRO A 401 11.86 -31.82 -3.76
C PRO A 401 12.36 -33.00 -2.89
N ALA A 402 12.50 -34.18 -3.49
CA ALA A 402 12.78 -35.44 -2.80
C ALA A 402 14.07 -35.50 -1.96
N ASN A 403 15.07 -34.71 -2.35
CA ASN A 403 16.36 -34.65 -1.67
C ASN A 403 16.51 -33.42 -0.77
N ALA A 404 15.41 -32.68 -0.56
CA ALA A 404 15.43 -31.53 0.32
C ALA A 404 15.51 -31.97 1.79
N GLU A 405 16.47 -31.41 2.50
CA GLU A 405 16.65 -31.56 3.93
C GLU A 405 16.61 -30.19 4.61
N GLU A 406 16.22 -30.16 5.88
CA GLU A 406 16.20 -28.93 6.69
C GLU A 406 15.33 -27.80 6.11
N VAL A 407 14.31 -28.13 5.29
CA VAL A 407 13.36 -27.12 4.78
C VAL A 407 12.36 -26.76 5.87
N VAL A 408 12.20 -25.46 6.10
CA VAL A 408 11.24 -24.93 7.07
C VAL A 408 10.31 -23.94 6.40
N VAL A 409 9.00 -24.10 6.59
CA VAL A 409 8.00 -23.10 6.22
C VAL A 409 7.29 -22.67 7.49
N LYS A 410 7.35 -21.39 7.84
CA LYS A 410 6.76 -20.87 9.07
C LYS A 410 5.94 -19.60 8.88
N ASN A 411 4.89 -19.42 9.68
CA ASN A 411 4.05 -18.23 9.73
C ASN A 411 3.51 -17.81 8.34
N LEU A 412 3.06 -18.76 7.53
CA LEU A 412 2.69 -18.51 6.13
C LEU A 412 1.27 -18.98 5.85
N LYS A 413 0.51 -18.16 5.12
CA LYS A 413 -0.82 -18.54 4.62
C LYS A 413 -0.76 -18.75 3.12
N VAL A 414 -0.75 -20.00 2.65
CA VAL A 414 -0.83 -20.33 1.23
C VAL A 414 -2.30 -20.41 0.84
N VAL A 415 -2.72 -19.52 -0.06
CA VAL A 415 -4.11 -19.38 -0.49
C VAL A 415 -4.19 -19.61 -1.99
N GLY A 416 -5.00 -20.56 -2.42
CA GLY A 416 -5.28 -20.78 -3.84
C GLY A 416 -6.77 -20.89 -4.12
N THR A 417 -7.12 -20.89 -5.40
CA THR A 417 -8.50 -21.13 -5.87
C THR A 417 -8.58 -22.25 -6.90
N HIS A 418 -7.42 -22.69 -7.40
CA HIS A 418 -7.25 -23.62 -8.51
C HIS A 418 -5.95 -24.41 -8.29
N GLY A 419 -5.93 -25.69 -8.67
CA GLY A 419 -4.77 -26.57 -8.49
C GLY A 419 -5.02 -27.79 -7.62
N ASP A 420 -4.20 -28.83 -7.78
CA ASP A 420 -4.35 -30.08 -7.03
C ASP A 420 -3.90 -29.89 -5.57
N ASN A 421 -2.65 -29.49 -5.34
CA ASN A 421 -2.07 -29.28 -4.00
C ASN A 421 -1.41 -27.89 -3.91
N LEU A 422 -1.60 -27.14 -2.81
CA LEU A 422 -0.99 -25.80 -2.60
C LEU A 422 0.43 -25.87 -2.05
N ILE A 423 0.72 -26.93 -1.31
CA ILE A 423 2.05 -27.26 -0.81
C ILE A 423 2.28 -28.73 -1.13
N GLU A 424 3.30 -29.03 -1.90
CA GLU A 424 3.67 -30.39 -2.27
C GLU A 424 5.06 -30.74 -1.74
N ILE A 425 5.16 -31.87 -1.05
CA ILE A 425 6.34 -32.24 -0.25
C ILE A 425 6.82 -33.63 -0.64
N PHE A 426 8.00 -33.72 -1.22
CA PHE A 426 8.71 -34.96 -1.55
C PHE A 426 9.92 -35.21 -0.66
N GLY A 427 10.39 -34.20 0.10
CA GLY A 427 11.54 -34.29 1.00
C GLY A 427 11.18 -34.10 2.48
N ASN A 428 12.19 -34.03 3.35
CA ASN A 428 11.99 -33.76 4.77
C ASN A 428 11.67 -32.27 4.98
N ALA A 429 10.66 -31.98 5.81
CA ALA A 429 10.22 -30.60 6.01
C ALA A 429 9.64 -30.35 7.41
N THR A 430 9.68 -29.10 7.85
CA THR A 430 8.94 -28.62 9.01
C THR A 430 8.02 -27.49 8.60
N LEU A 431 6.72 -27.63 8.89
CA LEU A 431 5.72 -26.60 8.71
C LEU A 431 5.25 -26.14 10.10
N ASP A 432 5.43 -24.86 10.42
CA ASP A 432 5.08 -24.27 11.73
C ASP A 432 4.20 -23.03 11.56
N ASN A 433 2.96 -23.05 12.07
CA ASN A 433 1.98 -21.98 11.88
C ASN A 433 1.73 -21.72 10.37
N VAL A 434 1.38 -22.77 9.65
CA VAL A 434 1.13 -22.74 8.20
C VAL A 434 -0.34 -23.02 7.90
N SER A 435 -0.94 -22.17 7.07
CA SER A 435 -2.30 -22.37 6.55
C SER A 435 -2.28 -22.70 5.06
N ALA A 436 -3.06 -23.70 4.63
CA ALA A 436 -3.28 -24.04 3.22
C ALA A 436 -4.78 -24.03 2.90
N ILE A 437 -5.24 -23.00 2.18
CA ILE A 437 -6.67 -22.68 2.01
C ILE A 437 -7.05 -22.58 0.53
N GLY A 438 -8.14 -23.26 0.13
CA GLY A 438 -8.80 -23.06 -1.18
C GLY A 438 -8.25 -23.88 -2.36
N GLY A 439 -7.43 -24.91 -2.10
CA GLY A 439 -6.99 -25.88 -3.12
C GLY A 439 -8.13 -26.78 -3.63
N LYS A 440 -7.94 -27.47 -4.77
CA LYS A 440 -8.98 -28.40 -5.29
C LYS A 440 -8.89 -29.80 -4.68
N LYS A 441 -7.70 -30.31 -4.34
CA LYS A 441 -7.51 -31.60 -3.65
C LYS A 441 -7.03 -31.37 -2.22
N ALA A 442 -5.78 -31.71 -1.90
CA ALA A 442 -5.23 -31.49 -0.57
C ALA A 442 -4.76 -30.04 -0.44
N GLY A 443 -4.94 -29.43 0.73
CA GLY A 443 -4.22 -28.18 1.02
C GLY A 443 -2.71 -28.44 1.00
N ILE A 444 -2.30 -29.55 1.61
CA ILE A 444 -0.90 -30.00 1.71
C ILE A 444 -0.85 -31.47 1.27
N TYR A 445 0.13 -31.83 0.44
CA TYR A 445 0.31 -33.21 -0.03
C TYR A 445 1.75 -33.67 0.14
N VAL A 446 1.94 -34.78 0.85
CA VAL A 446 3.25 -35.41 1.09
C VAL A 446 3.35 -36.67 0.24
N ASN A 447 4.36 -36.76 -0.62
CA ASN A 447 4.50 -37.85 -1.58
C ASN A 447 5.90 -38.45 -1.52
N ASN A 448 6.01 -39.65 -0.94
CA ASN A 448 7.19 -40.49 -1.04
C ASN A 448 7.05 -41.44 -2.23
N ASP A 449 7.54 -41.02 -3.39
CA ASP A 449 7.65 -41.85 -4.59
C ASP A 449 9.02 -42.53 -4.75
N GLY A 450 9.93 -42.32 -3.78
CA GLY A 450 11.26 -42.90 -3.71
C GLY A 450 11.34 -44.17 -2.86
N THR A 451 12.50 -44.39 -2.25
CA THR A 451 12.75 -45.42 -1.23
C THR A 451 13.22 -44.73 0.05
N GLY A 452 13.00 -45.34 1.21
CA GLY A 452 13.37 -44.75 2.49
C GLY A 452 12.25 -43.91 3.10
N THR A 453 12.59 -43.05 4.06
CA THR A 453 11.61 -42.37 4.91
C THR A 453 11.61 -40.87 4.67
N ILE A 454 10.42 -40.30 4.42
CA ILE A 454 10.16 -38.86 4.53
C ILE A 454 9.58 -38.59 5.91
N THR A 455 10.12 -37.59 6.62
CA THR A 455 9.56 -37.08 7.86
C THR A 455 9.11 -35.64 7.68
N VAL A 456 7.84 -35.36 7.96
CA VAL A 456 7.29 -34.01 7.98
C VAL A 456 6.78 -33.68 9.38
N ASN A 457 7.28 -32.59 9.94
CA ASN A 457 6.82 -32.08 11.23
C ASN A 457 5.82 -30.95 10.98
N PHE A 458 4.62 -31.14 11.49
CA PHE A 458 3.49 -30.22 11.40
C PHE A 458 3.23 -29.62 12.78
N LYS A 459 3.24 -28.29 12.86
CA LYS A 459 2.91 -27.55 14.07
C LYS A 459 1.96 -26.41 13.72
N ASP A 460 0.87 -26.28 14.48
CA ASP A 460 -0.11 -25.21 14.30
C ASP A 460 -0.64 -25.11 12.86
N ILE A 461 -1.02 -26.25 12.27
CA ILE A 461 -1.43 -26.32 10.86
C ILE A 461 -2.92 -26.03 10.70
N THR A 462 -3.24 -25.21 9.70
CA THR A 462 -4.62 -25.01 9.25
C THR A 462 -4.80 -25.45 7.80
N THR A 463 -5.82 -26.25 7.52
CA THR A 463 -6.28 -26.49 6.14
C THR A 463 -7.78 -26.20 6.06
N ALA A 464 -8.26 -25.55 5.01
CA ALA A 464 -9.69 -25.23 4.88
C ALA A 464 -10.12 -25.02 3.44
N SER A 465 -11.42 -25.18 3.18
CA SER A 465 -12.06 -24.92 1.87
C SER A 465 -11.39 -25.64 0.70
N ASN A 466 -10.78 -26.79 0.96
CA ASN A 466 -10.11 -27.57 -0.06
C ASN A 466 -11.11 -28.59 -0.64
N GLY A 467 -11.34 -28.54 -1.96
CA GLY A 467 -12.50 -29.18 -2.60
C GLY A 467 -12.69 -30.67 -2.29
N TRP A 468 -11.79 -31.53 -2.79
CA TRP A 468 -11.86 -32.99 -2.65
C TRP A 468 -10.83 -33.47 -1.62
N ASN A 469 -11.31 -34.01 -0.50
CA ASN A 469 -10.50 -34.47 0.65
C ASN A 469 -9.72 -33.33 1.33
N ALA A 470 -10.42 -32.39 1.99
CA ALA A 470 -9.68 -31.42 2.79
C ALA A 470 -8.93 -32.11 3.94
N GLY A 471 -7.79 -31.51 4.28
CA GLY A 471 -6.80 -32.11 5.15
C GLY A 471 -5.44 -32.18 4.45
N ILE A 472 -4.63 -33.13 4.91
CA ILE A 472 -3.31 -33.44 4.39
C ILE A 472 -3.36 -34.81 3.71
N GLY A 473 -3.03 -34.85 2.42
CA GLY A 473 -2.87 -36.11 1.71
C GLY A 473 -1.46 -36.65 1.89
N ILE A 474 -1.33 -37.95 2.15
CA ILE A 474 -0.04 -38.62 2.26
C ILE A 474 0.02 -39.83 1.33
N ALA A 475 1.12 -39.99 0.60
CA ALA A 475 1.34 -41.11 -0.32
C ALA A 475 2.73 -41.72 -0.11
N SER A 476 2.79 -43.04 0.03
CA SER A 476 4.04 -43.80 0.12
C SER A 476 3.99 -44.91 -0.93
N LYS A 477 4.59 -44.65 -2.09
CA LYS A 477 4.19 -45.34 -3.33
C LYS A 477 4.89 -46.67 -3.56
N LYS A 478 6.12 -46.84 -3.06
CA LYS A 478 6.97 -48.00 -3.35
C LYS A 478 7.18 -48.89 -2.13
N ILE A 479 7.49 -50.16 -2.37
CA ILE A 479 7.97 -51.06 -1.31
C ILE A 479 9.25 -50.44 -0.70
N GLY A 480 9.29 -50.36 0.63
CA GLY A 480 10.40 -49.73 1.36
C GLY A 480 10.37 -48.20 1.41
N SER A 481 9.31 -47.56 0.90
CA SER A 481 9.00 -46.16 1.19
C SER A 481 8.21 -46.04 2.50
N LYS A 482 8.44 -44.97 3.26
CA LYS A 482 7.68 -44.62 4.45
C LYS A 482 7.42 -43.12 4.53
N VAL A 483 6.23 -42.72 4.96
CA VAL A 483 5.91 -41.34 5.35
C VAL A 483 5.65 -41.28 6.85
N ILE A 484 6.35 -40.39 7.55
CA ILE A 484 6.12 -40.05 8.96
C ILE A 484 5.61 -38.62 9.03
N ALA A 485 4.39 -38.43 9.55
CA ALA A 485 3.79 -37.13 9.80
C ALA A 485 3.62 -36.92 11.31
N ASN A 486 4.42 -36.00 11.86
CA ASN A 486 4.38 -35.67 13.29
C ASN A 486 3.59 -34.39 13.49
N PHE A 487 2.51 -34.43 14.26
CA PHE A 487 1.68 -33.28 14.58
C PHE A 487 1.95 -32.78 16.00
N SER A 488 1.90 -31.47 16.17
CA SER A 488 1.98 -30.78 17.45
C SER A 488 1.21 -29.46 17.40
N GLY A 489 0.98 -28.84 18.57
CA GLY A 489 0.28 -27.56 18.65
C GLY A 489 -1.21 -27.65 18.28
N THR A 490 -1.78 -26.54 17.81
CA THR A 490 -3.20 -26.38 17.51
C THR A 490 -3.46 -26.58 16.02
N ASN A 491 -3.87 -27.78 15.64
CA ASN A 491 -4.16 -28.11 14.24
C ASN A 491 -5.66 -28.02 13.95
N SER A 492 -6.02 -27.34 12.86
CA SER A 492 -7.39 -27.12 12.42
C SER A 492 -7.59 -27.57 10.98
N PHE A 493 -8.57 -28.43 10.75
CA PHE A 493 -8.87 -28.97 9.43
C PHE A 493 -10.32 -28.63 9.10
N GLY A 494 -10.55 -28.10 7.91
CA GLY A 494 -11.86 -27.58 7.48
C GLY A 494 -12.89 -28.66 7.20
N GLU A 495 -12.51 -29.94 7.24
CA GLU A 495 -13.37 -31.10 7.02
C GLU A 495 -13.18 -32.12 8.16
N GLU A 496 -14.06 -33.13 8.22
CA GLU A 496 -13.98 -34.19 9.23
C GLU A 496 -12.70 -35.02 9.17
N THR A 497 -12.08 -35.14 7.99
CA THR A 497 -10.83 -35.88 7.80
C THR A 497 -9.65 -34.92 7.87
N ALA A 498 -8.71 -35.15 8.77
CA ALA A 498 -7.49 -34.35 8.89
C ALA A 498 -6.37 -34.86 7.98
N VAL A 499 -6.21 -36.18 7.89
CA VAL A 499 -5.17 -36.83 7.09
C VAL A 499 -5.78 -38.00 6.33
N TYR A 500 -5.38 -38.21 5.09
CA TYR A 500 -5.80 -39.36 4.30
C TYR A 500 -4.63 -39.93 3.48
N THR A 501 -4.61 -41.26 3.29
CA THR A 501 -3.69 -41.88 2.34
C THR A 501 -4.32 -41.98 0.95
N ASP A 502 -3.48 -42.08 -0.06
CA ASP A 502 -3.92 -42.62 -1.35
C ASP A 502 -4.34 -44.11 -1.24
N ASP A 503 -4.89 -44.67 -2.33
CA ASP A 503 -5.38 -46.04 -2.44
C ASP A 503 -4.30 -47.09 -2.09
N LEU A 504 -4.53 -47.83 -1.00
CA LEU A 504 -3.62 -48.84 -0.48
C LEU A 504 -3.45 -50.06 -1.40
N SER A 505 -4.31 -50.26 -2.40
CA SER A 505 -4.15 -51.32 -3.40
C SER A 505 -3.10 -50.99 -4.45
N ALA A 506 -2.84 -49.70 -4.68
CA ALA A 506 -1.86 -49.21 -5.64
C ALA A 506 -0.51 -48.86 -4.98
N TYR A 507 -0.48 -48.70 -3.66
CA TYR A 507 0.66 -48.16 -2.93
C TYR A 507 1.06 -49.04 -1.74
N MET A 508 2.29 -49.58 -1.81
CA MET A 508 2.80 -50.59 -0.88
C MET A 508 3.73 -50.03 0.22
N GLY A 509 3.79 -48.71 0.37
CA GLY A 509 4.62 -48.06 1.39
C GLY A 509 3.96 -47.99 2.77
N GLU A 510 4.75 -47.58 3.76
CA GLU A 510 4.32 -47.48 5.16
C GLU A 510 3.94 -46.04 5.53
N TYR A 511 3.05 -45.91 6.52
CA TYR A 511 2.57 -44.62 7.01
C TYR A 511 2.57 -44.59 8.54
N GLU A 512 3.08 -43.50 9.10
CA GLU A 512 3.05 -43.22 10.53
C GLU A 512 2.54 -41.80 10.74
N VAL A 513 1.49 -41.65 11.55
CA VAL A 513 0.89 -40.35 11.89
C VAL A 513 0.84 -40.25 13.40
N ASN A 514 1.59 -39.29 13.95
CA ASN A 514 1.82 -39.12 15.38
C ASN A 514 1.26 -37.78 15.88
N GLY A 515 0.77 -37.73 17.12
CA GLY A 515 0.40 -36.46 17.79
C GLY A 515 -0.82 -35.73 17.22
N LEU A 516 -1.65 -36.39 16.41
CA LEU A 516 -2.85 -35.82 15.82
C LEU A 516 -4.05 -35.97 16.78
N ASP A 517 -4.06 -35.16 17.84
CA ASP A 517 -5.07 -35.22 18.90
C ASP A 517 -6.49 -34.94 18.41
N GLY A 518 -7.47 -35.69 18.92
CA GLY A 518 -8.88 -35.54 18.55
C GLY A 518 -9.28 -36.20 17.24
N TYR A 519 -8.40 -36.99 16.62
CA TYR A 519 -8.68 -37.77 15.40
C TYR A 519 -8.38 -39.27 15.61
N THR A 520 -9.17 -40.13 14.98
CA THR A 520 -9.01 -41.58 15.03
C THR A 520 -8.79 -42.14 13.62
N LYS A 521 -7.83 -43.06 13.48
CA LYS A 521 -7.56 -43.78 12.22
C LYS A 521 -8.70 -44.74 11.88
N LYS A 522 -9.27 -44.60 10.69
CA LYS A 522 -10.28 -45.49 10.08
C LYS A 522 -9.79 -45.98 8.72
N VAL A 523 -10.26 -47.14 8.29
CA VAL A 523 -10.06 -47.63 6.91
C VAL A 523 -11.37 -47.43 6.15
N VAL A 524 -11.34 -46.64 5.08
CA VAL A 524 -12.52 -46.31 4.26
C VAL A 524 -12.09 -46.35 2.80
N ASP A 525 -12.80 -47.11 1.96
CA ASP A 525 -12.55 -47.22 0.51
C ASP A 525 -11.08 -47.46 0.15
N LEU A 526 -10.44 -48.44 0.82
CA LEU A 526 -9.02 -48.79 0.65
C LEU A 526 -8.05 -47.64 0.99
N GLN A 527 -8.45 -46.67 1.81
CA GLN A 527 -7.58 -45.61 2.33
C GLN A 527 -7.54 -45.63 3.85
N HIS A 528 -6.40 -45.26 4.43
CA HIS A 528 -6.35 -44.84 5.84
C HIS A 528 -6.80 -43.38 5.94
N LYS A 529 -7.76 -43.09 6.81
CA LYS A 529 -8.25 -41.73 7.10
C LYS A 529 -8.20 -41.45 8.58
N TRP A 530 -7.69 -40.30 8.99
CA TRP A 530 -7.74 -39.82 10.37
C TRP A 530 -8.92 -38.86 10.48
N VAL A 531 -10.01 -39.36 11.04
CA VAL A 531 -11.31 -38.67 11.10
C VAL A 531 -11.54 -38.17 12.51
N LYS A 532 -12.14 -36.98 12.65
CA LYS A 532 -12.44 -36.36 13.94
C LYS A 532 -13.21 -37.34 14.83
N THR A 533 -12.75 -37.48 16.06
CA THR A 533 -13.43 -38.30 17.07
C THR A 533 -14.76 -37.62 17.40
N GLN A 534 -15.86 -38.35 17.20
CA GLN A 534 -17.23 -37.87 17.49
C GLN A 534 -17.47 -37.69 18.98
#